data_AF-A0A4Z0HH13-F1
#
_entry.id   AF-A0A4Z0HH13-F1
#
_cell.length_a   1.000
_cell.length_b   1.000
_cell.length_c   1.000
_cell.angle_alpha   90.00
_cell.angle_beta   90.00
_cell.angle_gamma   90.00
#
_symmetry.space_group_name_H-M   'P 1'
#
loop_
_entity.id
_entity.type
_entity.pdbx_description
1 polymer ?
#
loop_
_entity_poly.entity_id
_entity_poly.type
_entity_poly.pdbx_seq_one_letter_code
_entity_poly.pdbx_strand_id
1 'polypeptide(L)'
;MSTRTFRIMVRGVFDGLGEEQRAELLARAAEHDILHAAFTPEGNLSYDLAARSAFTFRFLDSGEAEEDILEATERAEAAAKDWLTQRGYGYKNLRSQAEDLSQAPLGKRQRRAAAQRNR
;
A
#
# COMPACT_ATOMS: atom_id res chain seq x y z
N MET A 1 16.13 17.19 -11.62
CA MET A 1 15.97 15.80 -11.17
C MET A 1 14.51 15.43 -11.38
N SER A 2 14.22 14.18 -11.78
CA SER A 2 12.88 13.77 -12.15
C SER A 2 12.32 12.88 -11.07
N THR A 3 11.42 13.42 -10.27
CA THR A 3 10.73 12.68 -9.22
C THR A 3 9.90 11.54 -9.82
N ARG A 4 10.18 10.32 -9.37
CA ARG A 4 9.43 9.09 -9.66
C ARG A 4 8.43 8.86 -8.54
N THR A 5 7.26 8.32 -8.89
CA THR A 5 6.22 8.00 -7.92
C THR A 5 5.98 6.51 -7.91
N PHE A 6 6.11 5.91 -6.73
CA PHE A 6 5.96 4.48 -6.53
C PHE A 6 4.65 4.19 -5.82
N ARG A 7 3.93 3.18 -6.31
CA ARG A 7 2.79 2.59 -5.62
C ARG A 7 3.21 1.23 -5.10
N ILE A 8 3.14 1.03 -3.80
CA ILE A 8 3.51 -0.22 -3.16
C ILE A 8 2.28 -0.85 -2.52
N MET A 9 2.08 -2.14 -2.79
CA MET A 9 1.05 -2.96 -2.17
C MET A 9 1.71 -4.05 -1.34
N VAL A 10 1.44 -4.04 -0.04
CA VAL A 10 1.87 -5.09 0.88
C VAL A 10 0.65 -5.93 1.25
N ARG A 11 0.66 -7.21 0.89
CA ARG A 11 -0.46 -8.13 1.07
C ARG A 11 -0.08 -9.24 2.02
N GLY A 12 -1.04 -9.68 2.81
CA GLY A 12 -0.85 -10.81 3.71
C GLY A 12 -2.17 -11.37 4.19
N VAL A 13 -2.09 -12.31 5.11
CA VAL A 13 -3.24 -12.93 5.75
C VAL A 13 -3.05 -12.80 7.26
N PHE A 14 -4.06 -12.31 7.96
CA PHE A 14 -4.10 -12.34 9.42
C PHE A 14 -4.04 -13.79 9.89
N ASP A 15 -3.26 -14.04 10.94
CA ASP A 15 -3.02 -15.38 11.48
C ASP A 15 -3.24 -15.38 12.99
N GLY A 16 -3.91 -16.42 13.51
CA GLY A 16 -4.13 -16.58 14.94
C GLY A 16 -4.92 -15.47 15.62
N LEU A 17 -5.84 -14.79 14.93
CA LEU A 17 -6.67 -13.73 15.53
C LEU A 17 -7.50 -14.26 16.70
N GLY A 18 -7.32 -13.66 17.87
CA GLY A 18 -8.20 -13.87 19.03
C GLY A 18 -9.58 -13.23 18.82
N GLU A 19 -10.54 -13.54 19.69
CA GLU A 19 -11.91 -13.01 19.60
C GLU A 19 -11.95 -11.48 19.74
N GLU A 20 -11.19 -10.92 20.67
CA GLU A 20 -11.09 -9.47 20.89
C GLU A 20 -10.48 -8.75 19.66
N GLN A 21 -9.39 -9.29 19.12
CA GLN A 21 -8.72 -8.78 17.93
C GLN A 21 -9.65 -8.82 16.71
N ARG A 22 -10.41 -9.90 16.57
CA ARG A 22 -11.39 -10.03 15.50
C ARG A 22 -12.53 -9.02 15.67
N ALA A 23 -13.02 -8.83 16.89
CA ALA A 23 -14.06 -7.85 17.18
C ALA A 23 -13.58 -6.41 16.88
N GLU A 24 -12.34 -6.09 17.25
CA GLU A 24 -11.71 -4.79 16.97
C GLU A 24 -11.61 -4.52 15.46
N LEU A 25 -11.11 -5.47 14.69
CA LEU A 25 -11.04 -5.35 13.23
C LEU A 25 -12.44 -5.26 12.60
N LEU A 26 -13.43 -6.02 13.09
CA LEU A 26 -14.79 -5.89 12.59
C LEU A 26 -15.40 -4.52 12.89
N ALA A 27 -15.14 -3.93 14.06
CA ALA A 27 -15.62 -2.61 14.40
C ALA A 27 -15.04 -1.52 13.48
N ARG A 28 -13.81 -1.69 12.99
CA ARG A 28 -13.14 -0.76 12.07
C ARG A 28 -13.26 -1.14 10.59
N ALA A 29 -13.98 -2.20 10.26
CA ALA A 29 -14.05 -2.71 8.89
C ALA A 29 -14.56 -1.66 7.88
N ALA A 30 -15.49 -0.80 8.28
CA ALA A 30 -16.02 0.27 7.44
C ALA A 30 -14.95 1.33 7.07
N GLU A 31 -14.01 1.62 7.98
CA GLU A 31 -12.88 2.53 7.74
C GLU A 31 -11.83 1.90 6.81
N HIS A 32 -11.77 0.57 6.79
CA HIS A 32 -10.84 -0.24 6.01
C HIS A 32 -11.50 -0.93 4.82
N ASP A 33 -12.63 -0.41 4.35
CA ASP A 33 -13.31 -0.93 3.18
C ASP A 33 -12.45 -0.72 1.92
N ILE A 34 -12.43 -1.72 1.05
CA ILE A 34 -11.74 -1.67 -0.24
C ILE A 34 -12.29 -0.56 -1.15
N LEU A 35 -13.54 -0.13 -0.96
CA LEU A 35 -14.14 0.99 -1.68
C LEU A 35 -13.48 2.33 -1.35
N HIS A 36 -12.87 2.46 -0.17
CA HIS A 36 -12.12 3.64 0.27
C HIS A 36 -10.61 3.49 0.08
N ALA A 37 -10.16 2.41 -0.57
CA ALA A 37 -8.75 2.12 -0.72
C ALA A 37 -8.01 3.18 -1.55
N ALA A 38 -7.01 3.81 -0.95
CA ALA A 38 -6.18 4.83 -1.59
C ALA A 38 -4.69 4.55 -1.35
N PHE A 39 -3.82 5.00 -2.26
CA PHE A 39 -2.38 5.01 -1.99
C PHE A 39 -2.03 6.29 -1.23
N THR A 40 -1.51 6.14 -0.02
CA THR A 40 -1.13 7.25 0.87
C THR A 40 0.27 7.04 1.42
N PRO A 41 1.03 8.10 1.77
CA PRO A 41 2.36 7.95 2.35
C PRO A 41 2.36 7.15 3.65
N GLU A 42 1.33 7.33 4.49
CA GLU A 42 1.19 6.65 5.78
C GLU A 42 0.75 5.18 5.64
N GLY A 43 0.24 4.81 4.46
CA GLY A 43 -0.33 3.50 4.19
C GLY A 43 -1.82 3.43 4.48
N ASN A 44 -2.60 2.98 3.49
CA ASN A 44 -4.02 2.68 3.68
C ASN A 44 -4.23 1.16 3.76
N LEU A 45 -4.75 0.71 4.89
CA LEU A 45 -5.14 -0.69 5.09
C LEU A 45 -6.56 -0.92 4.55
N SER A 46 -6.72 -1.97 3.76
CA SER A 46 -8.03 -2.55 3.46
C SER A 46 -8.04 -4.05 3.72
N TYR A 47 -9.15 -4.56 4.25
CA TYR A 47 -9.37 -5.99 4.47
C TYR A 47 -10.87 -6.32 4.43
N ASP A 48 -11.18 -7.60 4.26
CA ASP A 48 -12.56 -8.10 4.35
C ASP A 48 -12.58 -9.40 5.15
N LEU A 49 -12.70 -9.27 6.48
CA LEU A 49 -12.74 -10.42 7.38
C LEU A 49 -13.96 -11.34 7.20
N ALA A 50 -15.00 -10.90 6.50
CA ALA A 50 -16.18 -11.72 6.23
C ALA A 50 -15.94 -12.68 5.06
N ALA A 51 -15.20 -12.24 4.03
CA ALA A 51 -14.85 -13.07 2.89
C ALA A 51 -13.53 -13.84 3.08
N ARG A 52 -12.51 -13.20 3.67
CA ARG A 52 -11.16 -13.76 3.81
C ARG A 52 -10.35 -13.01 4.86
N SER A 53 -9.55 -13.73 5.65
CA SER A 53 -8.60 -13.08 6.58
C SER A 53 -7.43 -12.35 5.87
N ALA A 54 -7.54 -12.02 4.58
CA ALA A 54 -6.52 -11.33 3.83
C ALA A 54 -6.62 -9.81 3.97
N PHE A 55 -5.47 -9.16 4.03
CA PHE A 55 -5.35 -7.70 4.06
C PHE A 55 -4.46 -7.19 2.95
N THR A 56 -4.57 -5.89 2.67
CA THR A 56 -3.69 -5.17 1.75
C THR A 56 -3.44 -3.77 2.29
N PHE A 57 -2.17 -3.44 2.50
CA PHE A 57 -1.72 -2.07 2.70
C PHE A 57 -1.32 -1.45 1.36
N ARG A 58 -1.67 -0.18 1.16
CA ARG A 58 -1.34 0.61 -0.03
C ARG A 58 -0.55 1.84 0.36
N PHE A 59 0.71 1.88 -0.04
CA PHE A 59 1.64 2.97 0.25
C PHE A 59 1.97 3.76 -1.01
N LEU A 60 2.04 5.08 -0.86
CA LEU A 60 2.54 5.99 -1.88
C LEU A 60 3.93 6.46 -1.47
N ASP A 61 4.89 6.35 -2.37
CA ASP A 61 6.26 6.77 -2.11
C ASP A 61 6.87 7.46 -3.34
N SER A 62 8.06 8.02 -3.19
CA SER A 62 8.78 8.68 -4.27
C SER A 62 10.28 8.52 -4.15
N GLY A 63 10.96 8.56 -5.29
CA GLY A 63 12.41 8.55 -5.40
C GLY A 63 12.86 9.36 -6.62
N GLU A 64 14.17 9.47 -6.80
CA GLU A 64 14.80 10.14 -7.94
C GLU A 64 15.45 9.11 -8.88
N ALA A 65 15.87 7.97 -8.34
CA ALA A 65 16.50 6.87 -9.07
C ALA A 65 15.55 5.68 -9.25
N GLU A 66 15.88 4.77 -10.16
CA GLU A 66 15.05 3.57 -10.38
C GLU A 66 15.13 2.60 -9.21
N GLU A 67 16.32 2.52 -8.64
CA GLU A 67 16.71 1.64 -7.55
C GLU A 67 15.95 1.99 -6.26
N ASP A 68 15.53 3.25 -6.11
CA ASP A 68 14.75 3.75 -4.98
C ASP A 68 13.41 3.01 -4.80
N ILE A 69 12.89 2.35 -5.84
CA ILE A 69 11.68 1.52 -5.72
C ILE A 69 11.88 0.35 -4.77
N LEU A 70 13.10 -0.21 -4.68
CA LEU A 70 13.41 -1.30 -3.77
C LEU A 70 13.40 -0.81 -2.33
N GLU A 71 14.07 0.31 -2.06
CA GLU A 71 14.09 0.93 -0.73
C GLU A 71 12.68 1.38 -0.29
N ALA A 72 11.89 1.94 -1.20
CA ALA A 72 10.49 2.27 -0.94
C ALA A 72 9.64 1.03 -0.61
N THR A 73 9.91 -0.10 -1.28
CA THR A 73 9.23 -1.37 -1.01
C THR A 73 9.59 -1.90 0.38
N GLU A 74 10.87 -1.84 0.77
CA GLU A 74 11.33 -2.26 2.09
C GLU A 74 10.72 -1.40 3.20
N ARG A 75 10.68 -0.08 3.02
CA ARG A 75 10.04 0.85 3.97
C ARG A 75 8.54 0.56 4.13
N ALA A 76 7.83 0.34 3.02
CA ALA A 76 6.41 -0.01 3.04
C ALA A 76 6.16 -1.35 3.77
N GLU A 77 7.00 -2.36 3.52
CA GLU A 77 6.89 -3.65 4.19
C GLU A 77 7.16 -3.54 5.70
N ALA A 78 8.20 -2.80 6.10
CA ALA A 78 8.50 -2.52 7.50
C ALA A 78 7.34 -1.79 8.20
N ALA A 79 6.80 -0.74 7.59
CA ALA A 79 5.66 0.00 8.12
C ALA A 79 4.41 -0.89 8.31
N ALA A 80 4.14 -1.79 7.37
CA ALA A 80 3.04 -2.75 7.50
C ALA A 80 3.27 -3.73 8.66
N LYS A 81 4.49 -4.27 8.80
CA LYS A 81 4.86 -5.17 9.90
C LYS A 81 4.74 -4.48 11.26
N ASP A 82 5.20 -3.24 11.35
CA ASP A 82 5.12 -2.44 12.58
C ASP A 82 3.66 -2.18 12.96
N TRP A 83 2.81 -1.80 12.00
CA TRP A 83 1.38 -1.56 12.26
C TRP A 83 0.69 -2.80 12.83
N LEU A 84 0.98 -3.98 12.28
CA LEU A 84 0.44 -5.26 12.70
C LEU A 84 0.96 -5.65 14.09
N THR A 85 2.28 -5.56 14.29
CA THR A 85 2.96 -5.98 15.52
C THR A 85 2.59 -5.11 16.70
N GLN A 86 2.51 -3.78 16.52
CA GLN A 86 2.09 -2.84 17.56
C GLN A 86 0.67 -3.10 18.08
N ARG A 87 -0.18 -3.72 17.25
CA ARG A 87 -1.56 -4.11 17.60
C ARG A 87 -1.69 -5.58 17.97
N GLY A 88 -0.58 -6.32 17.99
CA GLY A 88 -0.53 -7.74 18.33
C GLY A 88 -1.14 -8.66 17.27
N TYR A 89 -1.39 -8.18 16.05
CA TYR A 89 -1.97 -9.01 15.00
C TYR A 89 -0.93 -9.94 14.40
N GLY A 90 -1.17 -11.25 14.50
CA GLY A 90 -0.40 -12.25 13.76
C GLY A 90 -0.65 -12.14 12.26
N TYR A 91 0.36 -12.46 11.46
CA TYR A 91 0.26 -12.44 10.00
C TYR A 91 1.15 -13.50 9.34
N LYS A 92 0.74 -13.95 8.16
CA LYS A 92 1.49 -14.88 7.31
C LYS A 92 1.39 -14.54 5.84
N ASN A 93 2.24 -15.17 5.03
CA ASN A 93 2.27 -15.05 3.57
C ASN A 93 2.41 -13.59 3.09
N LEU A 94 3.25 -12.81 3.78
CA LEU A 94 3.49 -11.42 3.42
C LEU A 94 4.17 -11.33 2.05
N ARG A 95 3.63 -10.49 1.17
CA ARG A 95 4.17 -10.23 -0.17
C ARG A 95 4.05 -8.77 -0.51
N SER A 96 5.14 -8.19 -1.00
CA SER A 96 5.22 -6.80 -1.42
C SER A 96 5.32 -6.71 -2.93
N GLN A 97 4.59 -5.77 -3.53
CA GLN A 97 4.62 -5.49 -4.97
C GLN A 97 4.65 -3.99 -5.16
N ALA A 98 5.62 -3.49 -5.93
CA ALA A 98 5.74 -2.08 -6.26
C ALA A 98 5.56 -1.83 -7.76
N GLU A 99 5.04 -0.65 -8.10
CA GLU A 99 4.86 -0.15 -9.45
C GLU A 99 5.40 1.29 -9.54
N ASP A 100 6.28 1.54 -10.52
CA ASP A 100 6.76 2.88 -10.86
C ASP A 100 5.84 3.55 -11.87
N LEU A 101 5.12 4.58 -11.44
CA LEU A 101 4.20 5.33 -12.29
C LEU A 101 4.90 6.21 -13.33
N SER A 102 6.21 6.47 -13.17
CA SER A 102 6.99 7.17 -14.19
C SER A 102 7.21 6.32 -15.45
N GLN A 103 7.15 4.99 -15.31
CA GLN A 103 7.25 4.02 -16.40
C GLN A 103 5.88 3.68 -17.02
N ALA A 104 4.77 4.10 -16.40
CA ALA A 104 3.45 3.88 -16.96
C ALA A 104 3.31 4.66 -18.28
N PRO A 105 2.84 4.05 -19.38
CA PRO A 105 2.71 4.74 -20.65
C PRO A 105 1.76 5.93 -20.48
N LEU A 106 2.32 7.14 -20.51
CA LEU A 106 1.59 8.40 -20.31
C LEU A 106 0.31 8.39 -21.15
N GLY A 107 -0.85 8.49 -20.47
CA GLY A 107 -2.13 8.68 -21.15
C GLY A 107 -2.11 9.95 -22.00
N LYS A 108 -2.90 9.99 -23.08
CA LYS A 108 -2.91 11.11 -24.06
C LYS A 108 -3.00 12.51 -23.43
N ARG A 109 -3.70 12.65 -22.29
CA ARG A 109 -3.82 13.92 -21.54
C ARG A 109 -2.53 14.32 -20.81
N GLN A 110 -1.84 13.37 -20.17
CA GLN A 110 -0.58 13.66 -19.47
C GLN A 110 0.56 13.98 -20.45
N ARG A 111 0.58 13.37 -21.65
CA ARG A 111 1.52 13.75 -22.72
C ARG A 111 1.40 15.22 -23.13
N ARG A 112 0.16 15.75 -23.21
CA ARG A 112 -0.09 17.16 -23.55
C ARG A 112 0.37 18.11 -22.44
N ALA A 113 0.11 17.76 -21.17
CA ALA A 113 0.56 18.57 -20.04
C ALA A 113 2.09 18.57 -19.89
N ALA A 114 2.75 17.42 -20.11
CA ALA A 114 4.21 17.32 -20.10
C ALA A 114 4.86 18.14 -21.24
N ALA A 115 4.26 18.11 -22.44
CA ALA A 115 4.74 18.92 -23.57
C ALA A 115 4.61 20.43 -23.36
N GLN A 116 3.66 20.87 -22.51
CA GLN A 116 3.42 22.27 -22.23
C GLN A 116 4.29 22.82 -21.09
N ARG A 117 4.82 21.94 -20.22
CA ARG A 117 5.70 22.27 -19.09
C ARG A 117 7.19 22.39 -19.49
N ASN A 118 7.55 21.93 -20.69
CA ASN A 118 8.89 22.05 -21.28
C ASN A 118 9.00 23.20 -22.31
N ARG A 119 8.08 24.18 -22.27
CA ARG A 119 8.16 25.44 -23.01
C ARG A 119 8.37 26.58 -22.02
#